data_AF-A0A356UFQ6-F1
#
_entry.id   AF-A0A356UFQ6-F1
#
_cell.length_a   1.000
_cell.length_b   1.000
_cell.length_c   1.000
_cell.angle_alpha   90.00
_cell.angle_beta   90.00
_cell.angle_gamma   90.00
#
_symmetry.space_group_name_H-M   'P 1'
#
loop_
_entity.id
_entity.type
_entity.pdbx_description
1 polymer ?
#
loop_
_entity_poly.entity_id
_entity_poly.type
_entity_poly.pdbx_seq_one_letter_code
_entity_poly.pdbx_strand_id
1 'polypeptide(L)' 'RRANKTEIKNAIENIFSVKVDNVRTINVKGKPKRMGRFEGRTPNRKKAIVTLKPGQKIRLFEGM' A
#
# COMPACT_ATOMS: atom_id res chain seq x y z
N ARG A 1 -3.10 -0.27 10.18
CA ARG A 1 -1.96 -1.10 10.67
C ARG A 1 -2.30 -2.60 10.67
N ARG A 2 -3.55 -2.97 10.97
CA ARG A 2 -4.03 -4.37 11.02
C ARG A 2 -4.62 -4.81 9.68
N ALA A 3 -3.78 -5.06 8.69
CA ALA A 3 -4.20 -5.69 7.44
C ALA A 3 -3.23 -6.81 7.11
N ASN A 4 -3.71 -8.02 6.88
CA ASN A 4 -2.87 -9.18 6.56
C ASN A 4 -2.54 -9.22 5.07
N LYS A 5 -1.49 -9.97 4.69
CA LYS A 5 -1.10 -10.08 3.27
C LYS A 5 -2.21 -10.71 2.42
N THR A 6 -2.92 -11.69 2.97
CA THR A 6 -4.06 -12.36 2.31
C THR A 6 -5.22 -11.40 2.07
N GLU A 7 -5.56 -10.58 3.06
CA GLU A 7 -6.60 -9.55 2.93
C GLU A 7 -6.25 -8.53 1.85
N ILE A 8 -5.00 -8.05 1.82
CA ILE A 8 -4.51 -7.11 0.81
C ILE A 8 -4.56 -7.74 -0.58
N LYS A 9 -4.19 -9.02 -0.71
CA LYS A 9 -4.26 -9.76 -1.97
C LYS A 9 -5.71 -9.81 -2.49
N ASN A 10 -6.62 -10.33 -1.67
CA ASN A 10 -8.02 -10.52 -2.05
C ASN A 10 -8.69 -9.18 -2.38
N ALA A 11 -8.42 -8.13 -1.61
CA ALA A 11 -8.98 -6.80 -1.87
C ALA A 11 -8.54 -6.24 -3.24
N ILE A 12 -7.26 -6.39 -3.59
CA ILE A 12 -6.74 -5.90 -4.88
C ILE A 12 -7.28 -6.74 -6.04
N GLU A 13 -7.33 -8.06 -5.89
CA GLU A 13 -7.90 -8.94 -6.91
C GLU A 13 -9.38 -8.60 -7.17
N ASN A 14 -10.15 -8.27 -6.13
CA ASN A 14 -11.57 -7.93 -6.25
C ASN A 14 -11.81 -6.53 -6.82
N ILE A 15 -11.05 -5.52 -6.37
CA ILE A 15 -11.26 -4.12 -6.78
C ILE A 15 -10.83 -3.89 -8.23
N PHE A 16 -9.72 -4.52 -8.63
CA PHE A 16 -9.12 -4.28 -9.93
C PHE A 16 -9.30 -5.44 -10.91
N SER A 17 -9.97 -6.52 -10.50
CA SER A 17 -10.18 -7.74 -11.31
C SER A 17 -8.88 -8.29 -11.93
N VAL A 18 -7.78 -8.20 -11.16
CA VAL A 18 -6.44 -8.69 -11.53
C VAL A 18 -6.05 -9.90 -10.68
N LYS A 19 -4.99 -10.59 -11.07
CA LYS A 19 -4.34 -11.70 -10.39
C LYS A 19 -3.00 -11.24 -9.86
N VAL A 20 -2.87 -11.38 -8.55
CA VAL A 20 -1.68 -10.99 -7.81
C VAL A 20 -0.80 -12.22 -7.65
N ASP A 21 0.47 -12.08 -8.03
CA ASP A 21 1.48 -13.10 -7.83
C ASP A 21 1.99 -13.06 -6.38
N ASN A 22 2.47 -11.89 -5.93
CA ASN A 22 3.10 -11.74 -4.62
C ASN A 22 2.77 -10.42 -3.93
N VAL A 23 2.73 -10.43 -2.60
CA VAL A 23 2.50 -9.24 -1.75
C VAL A 23 3.58 -9.11 -0.68
N ARG A 24 4.27 -7.97 -0.68
CA ARG A 24 5.24 -7.57 0.34
C ARG A 24 4.69 -6.39 1.11
N THR A 25 4.84 -6.38 2.43
CA THR A 25 4.31 -5.30 3.29
C THR A 25 5.39 -4.77 4.21
N ILE A 26 5.40 -3.46 4.42
CA ILE A 26 6.36 -2.76 5.28
C ILE A 26 5.59 -1.78 6.17
N ASN A 27 5.93 -1.72 7.45
CA ASN A 27 5.39 -0.73 8.37
C ASN A 27 6.27 0.53 8.34
N VAL A 28 5.74 1.61 7.77
CA VAL A 28 6.43 2.89 7.68
C VAL A 28 6.06 3.74 8.90
N LYS A 29 7.06 4.04 9.73
CA LYS A 29 6.88 4.95 10.87
C LYS A 29 6.66 6.37 10.38
N GLY A 30 5.75 7.07 11.03
CA GLY A 30 5.50 8.48 10.83
C GLY A 30 6.73 9.32 11.09
N LYS A 31 7.02 10.25 10.18
CA LYS A 31 8.08 11.24 10.34
C LYS A 31 7.68 12.23 11.44
N PRO A 32 8.62 12.61 12.34
CA PRO A 32 8.40 13.73 13.24
C PRO A 32 8.21 15.01 12.42
N LYS A 33 7.27 15.83 12.84
CA LYS A 33 6.93 17.12 12.24
C LYS A 33 6.69 18.12 13.35
N ARG A 34 7.03 19.38 13.08
CA ARG A 34 6.87 20.47 14.03
C ARG A 34 6.06 21.57 13.36
N MET A 35 5.14 22.16 14.12
CA MET A 35 4.43 23.37 13.75
C MET A 35 4.58 24.38 14.89
N GLY A 36 5.54 25.31 14.73
CA GLY A 36 5.88 26.30 15.75
C GLY A 36 6.30 25.62 17.06
N ARG A 37 5.53 25.88 18.13
CA ARG A 37 5.75 25.31 19.47
C ARG A 37 5.33 23.83 19.59
N PHE A 38 4.48 23.33 18.70
CA PHE A 38 3.94 21.97 18.81
C PHE A 38 4.78 20.97 18.00
N GLU A 39 5.20 19.91 18.67
CA GLU A 39 5.84 18.75 18.06
C GLU A 39 4.85 17.60 17.95
N GLY A 40 4.78 17.00 16.77
CA GLY A 40 3.92 15.87 16.49
C GLY A 40 4.60 14.89 15.54
N ARG A 41 3.86 13.85 15.16
CA ARG A 41 4.31 12.89 14.16
C ARG A 41 3.20 12.70 13.13
N THR A 42 3.62 12.47 11.90
CA THR A 42 2.68 12.01 10.86
C THR A 42 2.16 10.61 11.21
N PRO A 43 0.98 10.21 10.69
CA PRO A 43 0.43 8.90 10.99
C PRO A 43 1.33 7.77 10.46
N ASN A 44 1.44 6.69 11.23
CA ASN A 44 2.09 5.46 10.79
C ASN A 44 1.25 4.82 9.69
N ARG A 45 1.90 4.36 8.61
CA ARG A 45 1.23 3.70 7.49
C ARG A 45 1.81 2.32 7.23
N LYS A 46 0.97 1.41 6.75
CA LYS A 46 1.41 0.10 6.24
C LYS A 46 1.48 0.21 4.72
N LYS A 47 2.69 0.14 4.16
CA LYS A 47 2.90 0.15 2.71
C LYS A 47 2.86 -1.27 2.20
N ALA A 48 2.12 -1.52 1.12
CA ALA A 48 2.14 -2.78 0.39
C ALA A 48 2.80 -2.58 -0.98
N ILE A 49 3.64 -3.51 -1.37
CA ILE A 49 4.25 -3.62 -2.70
C ILE A 49 3.72 -4.93 -3.28
N VAL A 50 3.04 -4.83 -4.42
CA VAL A 50 2.24 -5.93 -4.98
C VAL A 50 2.77 -6.21 -6.37
N THR A 51 3.07 -7.48 -6.63
CA THR A 51 3.53 -7.98 -7.93
C THR A 51 2.34 -8.63 -8.61
N LEU A 52 1.97 -8.13 -9.80
CA LEU A 52 0.92 -8.71 -10.64
C LEU A 52 1.48 -9.82 -11.51
N LYS A 53 0.59 -10.70 -12.00
CA LYS A 53 0.97 -11.65 -13.04
C LYS A 53 1.35 -10.93 -14.34
N PRO A 54 2.29 -11.49 -15.13
CA PRO A 54 2.69 -10.91 -16.41
C PRO A 54 1.48 -10.77 -17.33
N GLY A 55 1.38 -9.63 -18.03
CA GLY A 55 0.29 -9.30 -18.94
C GLY A 55 -0.92 -8.62 -18.29
N GLN A 56 -0.99 -8.53 -16.95
CA GLN A 56 -2.06 -7.82 -16.26
C GLN A 56 -1.66 -6.41 -15.88
N LYS A 57 -2.54 -5.45 -16.18
CA LYS A 57 -2.28 -4.02 -15.99
C LYS A 57 -3.45 -3.35 -15.32
N ILE A 58 -3.15 -2.40 -14.44
CA ILE A 58 -4.15 -1.55 -13.79
C ILE A 58 -4.20 -0.24 -14.58
N ARG A 59 -5.30 -0.03 -15.32
CA ARG A 59 -5.51 1.16 -16.18
C ARG A 59 -5.33 2.49 -15.45
N LEU A 60 -5.57 2.51 -14.14
CA LEU A 60 -5.45 3.71 -13.30
C LEU A 60 -4.02 4.24 -13.15
N PHE A 61 -3.00 3.42 -13.41
CA PHE A 61 -1.59 3.75 -13.15
C PHE A 61 -0.70 3.76 -14.41
N GLU A 62 -1.26 3.57 -15.61
CA GLU A 62 -0.48 3.55 -16.87
C GLU A 62 -0.02 4.94 -17.35
N GLY A 63 -0.49 6.04 -16.74
CA GLY A 63 -0.19 7.42 -17.15
C GLY A 63 0.63 8.24 -16.16
N MET A 64 1.34 7.60 -15.22
CA MET A 64 2.23 8.26 -14.23
C MET A 64 3.70 8.03 -14.52
#